data_AF-A0A844D282-F1
#
_entry.id   AF-A0A844D282-F1
#
_cell.length_a   1.000
_cell.length_b   1.000
_cell.length_c   1.000
_cell.angle_alpha   90.00
_cell.angle_beta   90.00
_cell.angle_gamma   90.00
#
_symmetry.space_group_name_H-M   'P 1'
#
loop_
_entity.id
_entity.type
_entity.pdbx_description
1 polymer ?
#
loop_
_entity_poly.entity_id
_entity_poly.type
_entity_poly.pdbx_seq_one_letter_code
_entity_poly.pdbx_strand_id
1 'polypeptide(L)'
;MFRKIFIALVFINFFSLFASSILLGGDGLNGKQVDGHFFLGSHGKYTEVSEAVYTYSRIHGISLFIMVGIVLIMHLIDRETKNRPPR
;
A
#
# COMPACT_ATOMS: atom_id res chain seq x y z
N MET A 1 -2.79 22.93 0.85
CA MET A 1 -1.58 22.45 1.54
C MET A 1 -1.73 21.00 1.99
N PHE A 2 -2.79 20.65 2.74
CA PHE A 2 -3.09 19.30 3.23
C PHE A 2 -3.01 18.17 2.19
N ARG A 3 -3.67 18.32 1.02
CA ARG A 3 -3.64 17.31 -0.06
C ARG A 3 -2.22 16.96 -0.54
N LYS A 4 -1.34 17.96 -0.68
CA LYS A 4 0.05 17.75 -1.12
C LYS A 4 0.84 16.94 -0.10
N ILE A 5 0.64 17.22 1.18
CA ILE A 5 1.26 16.45 2.29
C ILE A 5 0.77 15.00 2.24
N PHE A 6 -0.54 14.79 2.06
CA PHE A 6 -1.11 13.46 2.00
C PHE A 6 -0.57 12.64 0.81
N ILE A 7 -0.44 13.27 -0.35
CA ILE A 7 0.20 12.65 -1.53
C ILE A 7 1.66 12.28 -1.22
N ALA A 8 2.42 13.17 -0.57
CA ALA A 8 3.80 12.86 -0.18
C ALA A 8 3.89 11.66 0.77
N LEU A 9 2.95 11.55 1.74
CA LEU A 9 2.87 10.39 2.63
C LEU A 9 2.55 9.09 1.87
N VAL A 10 1.70 9.12 0.84
CA VAL A 10 1.45 7.97 -0.03
C VAL A 10 2.74 7.53 -0.72
N PHE A 11 3.51 8.45 -1.27
CA PHE A 11 4.79 8.12 -1.92
C PHE A 11 5.79 7.52 -0.92
N ILE A 12 5.92 8.10 0.27
CA ILE A 12 6.80 7.56 1.31
C ILE A 12 6.38 6.15 1.70
N ASN A 13 5.08 5.91 1.89
CA ASN A 13 4.52 4.59 2.20
C ASN A 13 4.82 3.59 1.06
N PHE A 14 4.60 3.99 -0.20
CA PHE A 14 4.93 3.17 -1.36
C PHE A 14 6.42 2.79 -1.42
N PHE A 15 7.31 3.76 -1.28
CA PHE A 15 8.75 3.49 -1.31
C PHE A 15 9.22 2.67 -0.11
N SER A 16 8.59 2.83 1.06
CA SER A 16 8.85 1.98 2.22
C SER A 16 8.46 0.54 1.95
N LEU A 17 7.25 0.29 1.45
CA LEU A 17 6.79 -1.05 1.07
C LEU A 17 7.65 -1.66 -0.05
N PHE A 18 8.02 -0.86 -1.06
CA PHE A 18 8.87 -1.31 -2.16
C PHE A 18 10.27 -1.73 -1.68
N ALA A 19 10.90 -0.90 -0.84
CA ALA A 19 12.20 -1.23 -0.25
C ALA A 19 12.11 -2.49 0.62
N SER A 20 11.07 -2.61 1.47
CA SER A 20 10.83 -3.84 2.24
C SER A 20 10.66 -5.06 1.36
N SER A 21 9.95 -4.94 0.23
CA SER A 21 9.75 -6.04 -0.72
C SER A 21 11.06 -6.51 -1.35
N ILE A 22 11.95 -5.59 -1.73
CA ILE A 22 13.27 -5.94 -2.25
C ILE A 22 14.12 -6.64 -1.17
N LEU A 23 14.16 -6.08 0.04
CA LEU A 23 15.03 -6.57 1.11
C LEU A 23 14.58 -7.92 1.67
N LEU A 24 13.27 -8.17 1.75
CA LEU A 24 12.69 -9.39 2.29
C LEU A 24 12.36 -10.43 1.20
N GLY A 25 12.60 -10.11 -0.07
CA GLY A 25 12.34 -10.99 -1.21
C GLY A 25 10.87 -11.13 -1.60
N GLY A 26 10.02 -10.19 -1.19
CA GLY A 26 8.60 -10.11 -1.56
C GLY A 26 7.77 -9.32 -0.57
N ASP A 27 6.45 -9.32 -0.80
CA ASP A 27 5.48 -8.71 0.10
C ASP A 27 4.35 -9.69 0.48
N GLY A 28 3.64 -9.36 1.55
CA GLY A 28 2.57 -10.18 2.11
C GLY A 28 1.25 -10.11 1.35
N LEU A 29 1.09 -9.20 0.38
CA LEU A 29 -0.09 -9.19 -0.50
C LEU A 29 0.05 -10.21 -1.62
N ASN A 30 1.28 -10.41 -2.12
CA ASN A 30 1.62 -11.41 -3.12
C ASN A 30 2.06 -12.75 -2.50
N GLY A 31 2.09 -12.82 -1.17
CA GLY A 31 2.51 -13.96 -0.39
C GLY A 31 1.46 -15.06 -0.24
N LYS A 32 1.80 -16.08 0.55
CA LYS A 32 0.90 -17.19 0.89
C LYS A 32 1.17 -17.73 2.29
N GLN A 33 0.18 -18.42 2.84
CA GLN A 33 0.28 -19.18 4.08
C GLN A 33 -0.04 -20.65 3.77
N VAL A 34 0.83 -21.57 4.18
CA VAL A 34 0.68 -23.01 3.93
C VAL A 34 1.14 -23.76 5.17
N ASP A 35 0.28 -24.60 5.75
CA ASP A 35 0.61 -25.48 6.89
C ASP A 35 1.28 -24.76 8.07
N GLY A 36 0.89 -23.51 8.35
CA GLY A 36 1.46 -22.69 9.43
C GLY A 36 2.75 -21.94 9.06
N HIS A 37 3.25 -22.12 7.84
CA HIS A 37 4.38 -21.37 7.30
C HIS A 37 3.90 -20.15 6.51
N PHE A 38 4.65 -19.06 6.60
CA PHE A 38 4.29 -17.77 6.01
C PHE A 38 5.33 -17.36 4.97
N PHE A 39 4.87 -16.95 3.80
CA PHE A 39 5.74 -16.63 2.69
C PHE A 39 5.41 -15.26 2.12
N LEU A 40 6.41 -14.41 1.94
CA LEU A 40 6.30 -13.22 1.10
C LEU A 40 6.47 -13.60 -0.36
N GLY A 41 5.75 -12.94 -1.27
CA GLY A 41 5.78 -13.24 -2.70
C GLY A 41 6.37 -12.12 -3.54
N SER A 42 7.14 -12.47 -4.57
CA SER A 42 7.55 -11.56 -5.63
C SER A 42 7.68 -12.31 -6.95
N HIS A 43 6.83 -11.99 -7.93
CA HIS A 43 6.89 -12.53 -9.30
C HIS A 43 7.07 -14.06 -9.37
N GLY A 44 6.32 -14.80 -8.54
CA GLY A 44 6.35 -16.26 -8.47
C GLY A 44 7.45 -16.86 -7.59
N LYS A 45 8.36 -16.04 -7.04
CA LYS A 45 9.30 -16.45 -5.98
C LYS A 45 8.66 -16.23 -4.61
N TYR A 46 8.99 -17.10 -3.67
CA TYR A 46 8.49 -17.07 -2.30
C TYR A 46 9.63 -17.11 -1.30
N THR A 47 9.63 -16.19 -0.34
CA THR A 47 10.58 -16.16 0.78
C THR A 47 9.83 -16.49 2.06
N GLU A 48 10.24 -17.54 2.74
CA GLU A 48 9.67 -17.91 4.03
C GLU A 48 10.09 -16.89 5.10
N VAL A 49 9.13 -16.47 5.93
CA VAL A 49 9.30 -15.49 6.99
C VAL A 49 8.48 -15.88 8.22
N SER A 50 8.68 -15.17 9.33
CA SER A 50 7.80 -15.32 10.49
C SER A 50 6.40 -14.76 10.22
N GLU A 51 5.42 -15.26 10.97
CA GLU A 51 4.04 -14.75 10.96
C GLU A 51 3.96 -13.23 11.16
N ALA A 52 4.79 -12.70 12.08
CA ALA A 52 4.82 -11.28 12.38
C ALA A 52 5.26 -10.46 11.17
N VAL A 53 6.29 -10.90 10.43
CA VAL A 53 6.80 -10.21 9.24
C VAL A 53 5.77 -10.28 8.11
N TYR A 54 5.16 -11.45 7.89
CA TYR A 54 4.10 -11.61 6.90
C TYR A 54 2.89 -10.71 7.18
N THR A 55 2.41 -10.73 8.42
CA THR A 55 1.26 -9.94 8.86
C THR A 55 1.53 -8.44 8.75
N TYR A 56 2.70 -7.99 9.22
CA TYR A 56 3.13 -6.61 9.04
C TYR A 56 3.17 -6.22 7.56
N SER A 57 3.82 -7.01 6.71
CA SER A 57 3.94 -6.72 5.28
C SER A 57 2.58 -6.65 4.59
N ARG A 58 1.68 -7.57 4.92
CA ARG A 58 0.31 -7.61 4.39
C ARG A 58 -0.49 -6.38 4.82
N ILE A 59 -0.44 -6.00 6.11
CA ILE A 59 -1.10 -4.79 6.62
C ILE A 59 -0.51 -3.53 5.98
N HIS A 60 0.81 -3.44 5.85
CA HIS A 60 1.51 -2.33 5.21
C HIS A 60 1.03 -2.17 3.76
N GLY A 61 0.95 -3.27 3.00
CA GLY A 61 0.39 -3.28 1.65
C GLY A 61 -1.07 -2.81 1.60
N ILE A 62 -1.95 -3.35 2.44
CA ILE A 62 -3.37 -2.91 2.50
C ILE A 62 -3.48 -1.41 2.80
N SER A 63 -2.67 -0.91 3.74
CA SER A 63 -2.68 0.50 4.13
C SER A 63 -2.37 1.43 2.96
N LEU A 64 -1.46 1.03 2.08
CA LEU A 64 -1.10 1.79 0.90
C LEU A 64 -2.30 1.92 -0.05
N PHE A 65 -3.02 0.82 -0.33
CA PHE A 65 -4.21 0.85 -1.18
C PHE A 65 -5.32 1.74 -0.60
N ILE A 66 -5.51 1.71 0.72
CA ILE A 66 -6.46 2.60 1.40
C ILE A 66 -6.06 4.05 1.20
N MET A 67 -4.80 4.41 1.41
CA MET A 67 -4.34 5.80 1.25
C MET A 67 -4.45 6.28 -0.20
N VAL A 68 -4.15 5.43 -1.19
CA VAL A 68 -4.36 5.74 -2.62
C VAL A 68 -5.84 6.00 -2.90
N GLY A 69 -6.73 5.15 -2.38
CA GLY A 69 -8.18 5.33 -2.51
C GLY A 69 -8.67 6.67 -1.93
N ILE A 70 -8.16 7.06 -0.77
CA ILE A 70 -8.47 8.36 -0.14
C ILE A 70 -8.02 9.52 -1.04
N VAL A 71 -6.81 9.47 -1.61
CA VAL A 71 -6.32 10.52 -2.53
C VAL A 71 -7.21 10.64 -3.77
N LEU A 72 -7.65 9.50 -4.33
CA LEU A 72 -8.55 9.50 -5.48
C LEU A 72 -9.90 10.12 -5.13
N ILE A 73 -10.50 9.74 -4.00
CA ILE A 73 -11.76 10.33 -3.53
C ILE A 73 -11.62 11.83 -3.31
N MET A 74 -10.56 12.28 -2.64
CA MET A 74 -10.27 13.71 -2.46
C MET A 74 -10.18 14.44 -3.81
N HIS A 75 -9.48 13.84 -4.78
CA HIS A 75 -9.37 14.42 -6.11
C HIS A 75 -10.72 14.52 -6.83
N LEU A 76 -11.58 13.50 -6.71
CA LEU A 76 -12.92 13.51 -7.30
C LEU A 76 -13.81 14.58 -6.67
N ILE A 77 -13.75 14.77 -5.35
CA ILE A 77 -14.48 15.82 -4.63
C ILE A 77 -13.99 17.22 -5.08
N ASP A 78 -12.67 17.42 -5.17
CA ASP A 78 -12.09 18.67 -5.66
C ASP A 78 -12.51 18.97 -7.10
N ARG A 79 -12.59 17.94 -7.95
CA ARG A 79 -13.04 18.08 -9.35
C ARG A 79 -14.50 18.51 -9.42
N GLU A 80 -15.36 17.87 -8.63
CA GLU A 80 -16.79 18.16 -8.60
C GLU A 80 -17.07 19.58 -8.10
N THR A 81 -16.40 20.00 -7.02
CA THR A 81 -16.58 21.35 -6.44
C THR A 81 -16.17 22.45 -7.41
N LYS A 82 -15.11 22.25 -8.19
CA LYS A 82 -14.64 23.24 -9.19
C LYS A 82 -15.57 23.37 -10.40
N ASN A 83 -16.34 22.33 -10.73
CA ASN A 83 -17.21 22.29 -11.90
C ASN A 83 -18.64 22.80 -11.62
N ARG A 84 -18.98 23.14 -10.36
CA ARG A 84 -20.32 23.64 -10.02
C ARG A 84 -20.51 25.09 -10.49
N PRO A 85 -21.63 25.43 -11.16
CA PRO A 85 -21.92 26.81 -11.53
C PRO A 85 -22.14 27.66 -10.25
N PRO A 86 -21.78 28.97 -10.28
CA PRO A 86 -22.07 29.88 -9.17
C PRO A 86 -23.58 29.96 -8.95
N ARG A 87 -24.00 29.91 -7.68
CA ARG A 87 -25.39 30.08 -7.25
C ARG A 87 -25.74 31.55 -7.11
#